data_AF-A0A1S7RW12-F1
#
_entry.id   AF-A0A1S7RW12-F1
#
_cell.length_a   1.000
_cell.length_b   1.000
_cell.length_c   1.000
_cell.angle_alpha   90.00
_cell.angle_beta   90.00
_cell.angle_gamma   90.00
#
_symmetry.space_group_name_H-M   'P 1'
#
loop_
_entity.id
_entity.type
_entity.pdbx_description
1 polymer ?
#
loop_
_entity_poly.entity_id
_entity_poly.type
_entity_poly.pdbx_seq_one_letter_code
_entity_poly.pdbx_strand_id
1 'polypeptide(L)'
;MNAERPGNMKIFSPIRLVLAVAALMSVFSAPAFARVEININKGNVEPLPIAITDFMSSDGIGAQVSAVIAADLQRSGLFAPVNKNAFIEKISNPDQQPRFEDWKVINAQALVTGRVTRESDGRLRAEFRLWDTFAGQQMTGQQFFTQPENWRRVAHIIADAIYERVTGEKGYFDTRVVFVSESGPKTARKRQLSIMDQDGFNVRNLTNSNDIVLTPRFSPNRQEVTYMSFEGQQPRVYLLQLETGQREVVGNFPGMTFSPRFSPDGQKVIMSLQQDGNANIYTMDLRSRTTTRLTNTSAIDTAPSYSPDGQRVAFESDRGGRQQIYVMNADGSGQQRVSFGDGSYSTPVWSPRGDLIAFTKQSGGKFSIGVMKTDGSGERILTSGFHNEGPTWAPNGRVLMFFRQNAGAGGPQLYSIDLTGYNEQLIKTPTFASDPAWSPLLD
;
A
#
# COMPACT_ATOMS: atom_id res chain seq x y z
N MET A 1 79.26 -23.54 -50.13
CA MET A 1 78.80 -24.29 -48.94
C MET A 1 78.94 -23.37 -47.74
N ASN A 2 77.83 -23.22 -47.01
CA ASN A 2 77.51 -22.19 -46.03
C ASN A 2 78.30 -22.27 -44.72
N ALA A 3 78.46 -21.13 -44.04
CA ALA A 3 78.17 -20.97 -42.61
C ALA A 3 78.16 -19.48 -42.22
N GLU A 4 76.97 -18.92 -42.04
CA GLU A 4 76.72 -17.60 -41.46
C GLU A 4 76.83 -17.62 -39.92
N ARG A 5 77.24 -16.48 -39.36
CA ARG A 5 77.38 -16.21 -37.92
C ARG A 5 76.06 -15.69 -37.32
N PRO A 6 75.71 -16.02 -36.07
CA PRO A 6 74.53 -15.46 -35.42
C PRO A 6 74.76 -14.07 -34.84
N GLY A 7 73.71 -13.24 -34.88
CA GLY A 7 73.71 -11.81 -34.59
C GLY A 7 73.50 -11.40 -33.12
N ASN A 8 73.88 -10.15 -32.85
CA ASN A 8 73.81 -9.46 -31.57
C ASN A 8 72.39 -9.18 -31.07
N MET A 9 72.11 -9.55 -29.82
CA MET A 9 70.88 -9.22 -29.10
C MET A 9 71.03 -7.90 -28.34
N LYS A 10 70.19 -6.90 -28.67
CA LYS A 10 70.12 -5.61 -27.97
C LYS A 10 69.29 -5.74 -26.69
N ILE A 11 69.87 -5.34 -25.56
CA ILE A 11 69.23 -5.27 -24.23
C ILE A 11 68.35 -4.00 -24.18
N PHE A 12 67.03 -4.16 -24.01
CA PHE A 12 66.10 -3.06 -23.77
C PHE A 12 65.98 -2.78 -22.25
N SER A 13 66.11 -1.50 -21.87
CA SER A 13 66.01 -0.99 -20.48
C SER A 13 64.57 -1.01 -19.95
N PRO A 14 64.32 -1.46 -18.69
CA PRO A 14 62.96 -1.62 -18.14
C PRO A 14 62.32 -0.30 -17.65
N ILE A 15 63.03 0.84 -17.73
CA ILE A 15 62.60 2.08 -17.06
C ILE A 15 61.54 2.88 -17.85
N ARG A 16 61.33 2.60 -19.15
CA ARG A 16 60.32 3.31 -19.95
C ARG A 16 58.93 2.66 -19.96
N LEU A 17 58.78 1.44 -19.45
CA LEU A 17 57.49 0.74 -19.42
C LEU A 17 56.63 1.10 -18.19
N VAL A 18 57.26 1.55 -17.10
CA VAL A 18 56.55 1.89 -15.84
C VAL A 18 55.78 3.22 -15.96
N LEU A 19 56.24 4.15 -16.79
CA LEU A 19 55.54 5.43 -17.03
C LEU A 19 54.35 5.31 -18.00
N ALA A 20 54.31 4.29 -18.86
CA ALA A 20 53.19 4.06 -19.77
C ALA A 20 52.00 3.35 -19.09
N VAL A 21 52.25 2.58 -18.03
CA VAL A 21 51.18 1.90 -17.26
C VAL A 21 50.58 2.83 -16.19
N ALA A 22 51.35 3.78 -15.67
CA ALA A 22 50.82 4.79 -14.73
C ALA A 22 49.86 5.80 -15.40
N ALA A 23 50.01 6.05 -16.71
CA ALA A 23 49.13 6.94 -17.46
C ALA A 23 47.82 6.28 -17.92
N LEU A 24 47.70 4.94 -17.87
CA LEU A 24 46.46 4.22 -18.18
C LEU A 24 45.58 3.91 -16.96
N MET A 25 46.05 4.24 -15.75
CA MET A 25 45.28 4.17 -14.51
C MET A 25 44.80 5.55 -14.03
N SER A 26 44.59 6.49 -14.95
CA SER A 26 43.59 7.55 -14.72
C SER A 26 42.21 6.89 -14.77
N VAL A 27 41.83 6.26 -13.66
CA VAL A 27 40.46 5.90 -13.35
C VAL A 27 39.63 7.14 -13.65
N PHE A 28 38.76 7.07 -14.66
CA PHE A 28 37.64 7.99 -14.76
C PHE A 28 36.82 7.79 -13.50
N SER A 29 37.16 8.53 -12.44
CA SER A 29 36.25 8.77 -11.34
C SER A 29 35.11 9.55 -11.95
N ALA A 30 34.09 8.83 -12.44
CA ALA A 30 32.82 9.47 -12.76
C ALA A 30 32.41 10.25 -11.51
N PRO A 31 32.07 11.54 -11.62
CA PRO A 31 31.56 12.28 -10.48
C PRO A 31 30.40 11.46 -9.90
N ALA A 32 30.55 11.04 -8.65
CA ALA A 32 29.45 10.46 -7.90
C ALA A 32 28.48 11.62 -7.64
N PHE A 33 27.57 11.86 -8.57
CA PHE A 33 26.47 12.78 -8.34
C PHE A 33 25.65 12.20 -7.20
N ALA A 34 25.56 12.94 -6.09
CA ALA A 34 24.58 12.66 -5.06
C ALA A 34 23.20 12.80 -5.70
N ARG A 35 22.60 11.68 -6.08
CA ARG A 35 21.29 11.61 -6.71
C ARG A 35 20.24 11.68 -5.61
N VAL A 36 19.19 12.48 -5.82
CA VAL A 36 17.97 12.41 -5.00
C VAL A 36 17.34 11.04 -5.16
N GLU A 37 17.56 10.20 -4.16
CA GLU A 37 17.03 8.84 -4.05
C GLU A 37 16.84 8.48 -2.58
N ILE A 38 15.70 7.88 -2.26
CA ILE A 38 15.42 7.40 -0.91
C ILE A 38 15.66 5.90 -0.87
N ASN A 39 16.68 5.48 -0.10
CA ASN A 39 16.90 4.07 0.16
C ASN A 39 16.00 3.58 1.32
N ILE A 40 14.84 3.08 0.92
CA ILE A 40 13.77 2.55 1.78
C ILE A 40 14.08 1.21 2.47
N ASN A 41 15.23 0.59 2.18
CA ASN A 41 15.65 -0.67 2.81
C ASN A 41 16.38 -0.46 4.15
N LYS A 42 16.61 0.80 4.54
CA LYS A 42 17.20 1.15 5.83
C LYS A 42 16.14 1.16 6.94
N GLY A 43 16.52 0.76 8.15
CA GLY A 43 15.60 0.61 9.30
C GLY A 43 14.97 1.91 9.81
N ASN A 44 15.63 3.05 9.62
CA ASN A 44 15.07 4.38 9.83
C ASN A 44 15.54 5.27 8.68
N VAL A 45 14.61 5.86 7.95
CA VAL A 45 14.89 6.69 6.77
C VAL A 45 14.61 8.13 7.17
N GLU A 46 15.63 9.00 7.13
CA GLU A 46 15.40 10.43 7.29
C GLU A 46 14.50 10.94 6.15
N PRO A 47 13.37 11.60 6.44
CA PRO A 47 12.47 12.07 5.40
C PRO A 47 13.17 13.08 4.48
N LEU A 48 13.03 12.89 3.17
CA LEU A 48 13.67 13.74 2.17
C LEU A 48 13.00 15.13 2.13
N PRO A 49 13.73 16.22 2.40
CA PRO A 49 13.18 17.56 2.27
C PRO A 49 12.83 17.87 0.81
N ILE A 50 11.56 18.15 0.55
CA ILE A 50 11.04 18.42 -0.80
C ILE A 50 10.27 19.74 -0.82
N ALA A 51 10.63 20.65 -1.71
CA ALA A 51 9.84 21.85 -1.97
C ALA A 51 8.75 21.54 -2.98
N ILE A 52 7.50 21.90 -2.67
CA ILE A 52 6.36 21.73 -3.58
C ILE A 52 5.71 23.09 -3.74
N THR A 53 5.85 23.71 -4.92
CA THR A 53 5.27 25.03 -5.17
C THR A 53 3.76 24.91 -5.35
N ASP A 54 3.04 26.01 -5.10
CA ASP A 54 1.67 26.09 -5.62
C ASP A 54 1.72 25.91 -7.14
N PHE A 55 0.93 24.97 -7.66
CA PHE A 55 0.85 24.84 -9.11
C PHE A 55 0.11 26.04 -9.65
N MET A 56 0.61 26.56 -10.77
CA MET A 56 -0.01 27.71 -11.42
C MET A 56 -1.37 27.32 -11.99
N SER A 57 -2.39 28.16 -11.79
CA SER A 57 -3.73 27.96 -12.36
C SER A 57 -4.49 29.28 -12.35
N SER A 58 -5.43 29.48 -13.26
CA SER A 58 -6.27 30.69 -13.31
C SER A 58 -7.39 30.73 -12.27
N ASP A 59 -7.81 29.58 -11.75
CA ASP A 59 -8.99 29.39 -10.90
C ASP A 59 -8.64 28.89 -9.48
N GLY A 60 -7.35 28.84 -9.14
CA GLY A 60 -6.86 28.39 -7.83
C GLY A 60 -6.78 26.88 -7.64
N ILE A 61 -7.19 26.07 -8.63
CA ILE A 61 -7.16 24.60 -8.52
C ILE A 61 -5.73 24.05 -8.38
N GLY A 62 -4.74 24.73 -8.97
CA GLY A 62 -3.34 24.31 -8.90
C GLY A 62 -2.78 24.32 -7.47
N ALA A 63 -3.17 25.31 -6.65
CA ALA A 63 -2.79 25.33 -5.24
C ALA A 63 -3.39 24.11 -4.50
N GLN A 64 -4.63 23.74 -4.81
CA GLN A 64 -5.28 22.56 -4.22
C GLN A 64 -4.59 21.25 -4.63
N VAL A 65 -4.25 21.09 -5.92
CA VAL A 65 -3.48 19.94 -6.43
C VAL A 65 -2.15 19.82 -5.69
N SER A 66 -1.39 20.91 -5.59
CA SER A 66 -0.09 20.91 -4.90
C SER A 66 -0.20 20.58 -3.40
N ALA A 67 -1.28 20.98 -2.74
CA ALA A 67 -1.53 20.67 -1.34
C ALA A 67 -1.81 19.18 -1.12
N VAL A 68 -2.53 18.54 -2.03
CA VAL A 68 -2.76 17.09 -1.99
C VAL A 68 -1.46 16.32 -2.21
N ILE A 69 -0.66 16.71 -3.21
CA ILE A 69 0.67 16.11 -3.47
C ILE A 69 1.56 16.21 -2.23
N ALA A 70 1.62 17.39 -1.59
CA ALA A 70 2.40 17.58 -0.38
C ALA A 70 1.91 16.70 0.77
N ALA A 71 0.60 16.61 0.96
CA ALA A 71 0.00 15.79 2.02
C ALA A 71 0.26 14.28 1.80
N ASP A 72 0.17 13.79 0.57
CA ASP A 72 0.48 12.40 0.23
C ASP A 72 1.93 12.04 0.54
N LEU A 73 2.86 12.81 0.01
CA LEU A 73 4.28 12.58 0.20
C LEU A 73 4.66 12.68 1.69
N GLN A 74 4.12 13.66 2.42
CA GLN A 74 4.33 13.77 3.87
C GLN A 74 3.78 12.56 4.63
N ARG A 75 2.55 12.13 4.32
CA ARG A 75 1.91 10.98 4.97
C ARG A 75 2.64 9.67 4.74
N SER A 76 3.45 9.55 3.69
CA SER A 76 4.30 8.37 3.50
C SER A 76 5.40 8.24 4.56
N GLY A 77 5.74 9.34 5.25
CA GLY A 77 6.86 9.40 6.18
C GLY A 77 8.24 9.44 5.51
N LEU A 78 8.31 9.35 4.18
CA LEU A 78 9.56 9.38 3.43
C LEU A 78 9.94 10.78 2.94
N PHE A 79 9.03 11.74 3.00
CA PHE A 79 9.25 13.10 2.53
C PHE A 79 8.89 14.12 3.60
N ALA A 80 9.62 15.22 3.63
CA ALA A 80 9.36 16.38 4.46
C ALA A 80 9.10 17.60 3.57
N PRO A 81 7.83 17.92 3.24
CA PRO A 81 7.52 19.13 2.50
C PRO A 81 8.05 20.39 3.20
N VAL A 82 8.85 21.18 2.50
CA VAL A 82 9.42 22.43 3.02
C VAL A 82 8.33 23.50 3.10
N ASN A 83 8.33 24.27 4.19
CA ASN A 83 7.37 25.35 4.40
C ASN A 83 7.49 26.40 3.28
N LYS A 84 6.36 26.72 2.62
CA LYS A 84 6.29 27.67 1.49
C LYS A 84 6.79 29.09 1.84
N ASN A 85 6.76 29.47 3.11
CA ASN A 85 7.30 30.76 3.58
C ASN A 85 8.83 30.84 3.48
N ALA A 86 9.52 29.69 3.43
CA ALA A 86 10.97 29.65 3.22
C ALA A 86 11.36 29.84 1.75
N PHE A 87 10.43 29.76 0.80
CA PHE A 87 10.77 29.79 -0.63
C PHE A 87 11.27 31.18 -1.05
N ILE A 88 12.57 31.26 -1.35
CA ILE A 88 13.26 32.46 -1.84
C ILE A 88 12.82 32.76 -3.28
N GLU A 89 12.88 31.76 -4.16
CA GLU A 89 12.35 31.87 -5.51
C GLU A 89 10.83 31.70 -5.54
N LYS A 90 10.13 32.59 -6.28
CA LYS A 90 8.73 32.42 -6.64
C LYS A 90 8.66 32.01 -8.11
N ILE A 91 8.28 30.76 -8.36
CA ILE A 91 8.17 30.21 -9.71
C ILE A 91 7.00 30.87 -10.45
N SER A 92 7.28 31.57 -11.53
CA SER A 92 6.30 32.21 -12.43
C SER A 92 6.13 31.47 -13.76
N ASN A 93 7.02 30.52 -14.07
CA ASN A 93 6.88 29.64 -15.22
C ASN A 93 7.48 28.25 -14.89
N PRO A 94 6.66 27.19 -14.74
CA PRO A 94 7.16 25.87 -14.38
C PRO A 94 7.94 25.17 -15.50
N ASP A 95 7.97 25.72 -16.73
CA ASP A 95 8.81 25.21 -17.83
C ASP A 95 10.25 25.75 -17.77
N GLN A 96 10.48 26.83 -17.01
CA GLN A 96 11.82 27.38 -16.84
C GLN A 96 12.58 26.64 -15.76
N GLN A 97 13.89 26.52 -15.98
CA GLN A 97 14.79 25.94 -14.99
C GLN A 97 14.81 26.82 -13.71
N PRO A 98 14.57 26.23 -12.53
CA PRO A 98 14.63 26.94 -11.26
C PRO A 98 16.04 27.45 -10.93
N ARG A 99 16.12 28.50 -10.10
CA ARG A 99 17.38 28.95 -9.50
C ARG A 99 17.76 28.02 -8.36
N PHE A 100 18.42 26.90 -8.67
CA PHE A 100 18.71 25.84 -7.71
C PHE A 100 19.39 26.30 -6.41
N GLU A 101 20.23 27.35 -6.44
CA GLU A 101 20.86 27.91 -5.24
C GLU A 101 19.84 28.41 -4.21
N ASP A 102 18.73 29.01 -4.64
CA ASP A 102 17.65 29.48 -3.76
C ASP A 102 17.00 28.31 -2.99
N TRP A 103 16.99 27.11 -3.58
CA TRP A 103 16.39 25.90 -3.02
C TRP A 103 17.37 25.10 -2.15
N LYS A 104 18.66 25.09 -2.51
CA LYS A 104 19.73 24.49 -1.68
C LYS A 104 19.87 25.20 -0.34
N VAL A 105 19.74 26.54 -0.31
CA VAL A 105 19.84 27.34 0.93
C VAL A 105 18.80 26.92 1.98
N ILE A 106 17.61 26.50 1.55
CA ILE A 106 16.55 26.01 2.44
C ILE A 106 16.54 24.49 2.60
N ASN A 107 17.64 23.84 2.19
CA ASN A 107 17.85 22.39 2.23
C ASN A 107 16.78 21.58 1.49
N ALA A 108 16.09 22.15 0.50
CA ALA A 108 15.15 21.39 -0.33
C ALA A 108 15.96 20.54 -1.32
N GLN A 109 16.03 19.22 -1.10
CA GLN A 109 16.79 18.30 -1.95
C GLN A 109 16.09 18.04 -3.28
N ALA A 110 14.76 18.02 -3.25
CA ALA A 110 13.92 17.94 -4.44
C ALA A 110 12.99 19.17 -4.54
N LEU A 111 12.62 19.52 -5.76
CA LEU A 111 11.66 20.58 -6.04
C LEU A 111 10.59 20.08 -7.02
N VAL A 112 9.33 20.36 -6.72
CA VAL A 112 8.18 20.09 -7.60
C VAL A 112 7.59 21.42 -8.05
N THR A 113 7.56 21.63 -9.35
CA THR A 113 6.88 22.76 -10.00
C THR A 113 5.79 22.23 -10.93
N GLY A 114 4.75 23.02 -11.19
CA GLY A 114 3.68 22.57 -12.06
C GLY A 114 2.64 23.63 -12.38
N ARG A 115 1.70 23.24 -13.24
CA ARG A 115 0.52 24.04 -13.60
C ARG A 115 -0.69 23.16 -13.82
N VAL A 116 -1.86 23.76 -13.70
CA VAL A 116 -3.14 23.19 -14.10
C VAL A 116 -3.86 24.19 -14.99
N THR A 117 -4.22 23.76 -16.20
CA THR A 117 -4.92 24.57 -17.19
C THR A 117 -6.23 23.90 -17.61
N ARG A 118 -7.22 24.69 -18.03
CA ARG A 118 -8.41 24.18 -18.73
C ARG A 118 -8.15 24.15 -20.23
N GLU A 119 -8.39 23.00 -20.84
CA GLU A 119 -8.36 22.81 -22.29
C GLU A 119 -9.67 23.31 -22.93
N SER A 120 -9.64 23.50 -24.25
CA SER A 120 -10.82 23.97 -25.01
C SER A 120 -12.01 23.01 -24.97
N ASP A 121 -11.76 21.73 -24.73
CA ASP A 121 -12.77 20.68 -24.56
C ASP A 121 -13.35 20.61 -23.13
N GLY A 122 -12.91 21.49 -22.24
CA GLY A 122 -13.37 21.58 -20.86
C GLY A 122 -12.62 20.68 -19.86
N ARG A 123 -11.72 19.79 -20.32
CA ARG A 123 -10.87 19.00 -19.43
C ARG A 123 -9.81 19.85 -18.74
N LEU A 124 -9.32 19.36 -17.61
CA LEU A 124 -8.12 19.87 -16.97
C LEU A 124 -6.90 19.17 -17.55
N ARG A 125 -5.84 19.93 -17.79
CA ARG A 125 -4.48 19.44 -18.02
C ARG A 125 -3.63 19.82 -16.82
N ALA A 126 -3.15 18.82 -16.08
CA ALA A 126 -2.22 19.01 -14.98
C ALA A 126 -0.83 18.57 -15.42
N GLU A 127 0.16 19.45 -15.28
CA GLU A 127 1.55 19.19 -15.66
C GLU A 127 2.46 19.47 -14.48
N PHE A 128 3.47 18.62 -14.31
CA PHE A 128 4.48 18.83 -13.27
C PHE A 128 5.89 18.51 -13.76
N ARG A 129 6.88 19.04 -13.04
CA ARG A 129 8.28 18.68 -13.12
C ARG A 129 8.83 18.43 -11.73
N LEU A 130 9.63 17.38 -11.62
CA LEU A 130 10.44 17.08 -10.45
C LEU A 130 11.90 17.39 -10.78
N TRP A 131 12.54 18.15 -9.91
CA TRP A 131 13.93 18.57 -10.05
C TRP A 131 14.77 18.03 -8.90
N ASP A 132 15.99 17.63 -9.21
CA ASP A 132 17.06 17.41 -8.25
C ASP A 132 17.79 18.75 -8.07
N THR A 133 17.66 19.37 -6.90
CA THR A 133 18.19 20.72 -6.68
C THR A 133 19.70 20.72 -6.51
N PHE A 134 20.28 19.63 -6.00
CA PHE A 134 21.72 19.50 -5.79
C PHE A 134 22.45 19.20 -7.10
N ALA A 135 21.92 18.25 -7.89
CA ALA A 135 22.44 17.93 -9.21
C ALA A 135 22.04 18.97 -10.28
N GLY A 136 21.04 19.81 -10.01
CA GLY A 136 20.60 20.89 -10.89
C GLY A 136 19.98 20.38 -12.19
N GLN A 137 19.22 19.28 -12.12
CA GLN A 137 18.65 18.62 -13.30
C GLN A 137 17.19 18.21 -13.10
N GLN A 138 16.43 18.13 -14.20
CA GLN A 138 15.09 17.58 -14.19
C GLN A 138 15.16 16.05 -14.03
N MET A 139 14.46 15.50 -13.04
CA MET A 139 14.37 14.06 -12.79
C MET A 139 13.26 13.39 -13.60
N THR A 140 12.10 14.06 -13.68
CA THR A 140 10.94 13.63 -14.47
C THR A 140 10.00 14.82 -14.71
N GLY A 141 9.14 14.71 -15.71
CA GLY A 141 8.03 15.63 -15.94
C GLY A 141 6.96 14.96 -16.77
N GLN A 142 5.70 15.15 -16.39
CA GLN A 142 4.56 14.47 -17.01
C GLN A 142 3.36 15.41 -17.08
N GLN A 143 2.39 15.03 -17.91
CA GLN A 143 1.11 15.71 -18.06
C GLN A 143 -0.02 14.70 -18.00
N PHE A 144 -1.15 15.12 -17.43
CA PHE A 144 -2.35 14.32 -17.26
C PHE A 144 -3.56 15.12 -17.67
N PHE A 145 -4.53 14.43 -18.29
CA PHE A 145 -5.80 15.03 -18.70
C PHE A 145 -6.92 14.38 -17.92
N THR A 146 -7.82 15.19 -17.36
CA THR A 146 -8.93 14.67 -16.55
C THR A 146 -10.14 15.58 -16.60
N GLN A 147 -11.31 15.07 -16.21
CA GLN A 147 -12.49 15.91 -16.00
C GLN A 147 -12.28 16.78 -14.74
N PRO A 148 -12.82 18.02 -14.68
CA PRO A 148 -12.63 18.92 -13.54
C PRO A 148 -12.95 18.33 -12.16
N GLU A 149 -13.98 17.49 -12.08
CA GLU A 149 -14.42 16.76 -10.88
C GLU A 149 -13.37 15.78 -10.35
N ASN A 150 -12.44 15.32 -11.19
CA ASN A 150 -11.41 14.34 -10.86
C ASN A 150 -10.05 15.01 -10.56
N TRP A 151 -10.01 16.31 -10.29
CA TRP A 151 -8.78 17.06 -9.99
C TRP A 151 -7.98 16.48 -8.82
N ARG A 152 -8.68 15.93 -7.81
CA ARG A 152 -8.01 15.36 -6.63
C ARG A 152 -7.30 14.06 -6.99
N ARG A 153 -7.94 13.23 -7.81
CA ARG A 153 -7.36 11.98 -8.31
C ARG A 153 -6.05 12.24 -9.07
N VAL A 154 -6.02 13.24 -9.95
CA VAL A 154 -4.78 13.57 -10.68
C VAL A 154 -3.66 14.05 -9.74
N ALA A 155 -3.98 14.70 -8.62
CA ALA A 155 -2.99 15.05 -7.62
C ALA A 155 -2.36 13.80 -6.97
N HIS A 156 -3.16 12.79 -6.64
CA HIS A 156 -2.67 11.50 -6.14
C HIS A 156 -1.78 10.78 -7.17
N ILE A 157 -2.17 10.78 -8.45
CA ILE A 157 -1.36 10.20 -9.54
C ILE A 157 -0.01 10.92 -9.67
N ILE A 158 0.01 12.26 -9.57
CA ILE A 158 1.26 13.03 -9.59
C ILE A 158 2.13 12.69 -8.37
N ALA A 159 1.53 12.56 -7.19
CA ALA A 159 2.24 12.14 -5.99
C ALA A 159 2.84 10.74 -6.13
N ASP A 160 2.11 9.80 -6.74
CA ASP A 160 2.59 8.44 -7.03
C ASP A 160 3.77 8.46 -8.00
N ALA A 161 3.73 9.31 -9.04
CA ALA A 161 4.82 9.46 -9.99
C ALA A 161 6.09 10.05 -9.34
N ILE A 162 5.94 11.02 -8.43
CA ILE A 162 7.06 11.59 -7.66
C ILE A 162 7.62 10.55 -6.70
N TYR A 163 6.75 9.87 -5.96
CA TYR A 163 7.12 8.81 -5.01
C TYR A 163 7.90 7.70 -5.71
N GLU A 164 7.41 7.20 -6.84
CA GLU A 164 8.09 6.15 -7.61
C GLU A 164 9.44 6.63 -8.13
N ARG A 165 9.51 7.86 -8.65
CA ARG A 165 10.76 8.39 -9.20
C ARG A 165 11.86 8.55 -8.16
N VAL A 166 11.51 8.86 -6.91
CA VAL A 166 12.46 9.11 -5.82
C VAL A 166 12.77 7.85 -5.00
N THR A 167 11.81 6.94 -4.82
CA THR A 167 11.96 5.75 -3.98
C THR A 167 12.25 4.46 -4.76
N GLY A 168 11.95 4.45 -6.06
CA GLY A 168 11.99 3.24 -6.90
C GLY A 168 10.82 2.27 -6.69
N GLU A 169 9.86 2.61 -5.81
CA GLU A 169 8.70 1.77 -5.50
C GLU A 169 7.42 2.36 -6.06
N LYS A 170 6.46 1.49 -6.42
CA LYS A 170 5.13 1.95 -6.82
C LYS A 170 4.46 2.73 -5.69
N GLY A 171 3.84 3.84 -6.08
CA GLY A 171 2.97 4.63 -5.23
C GLY A 171 1.70 3.87 -4.82
N TYR A 172 0.91 4.48 -3.95
CA TYR A 172 -0.32 3.93 -3.41
C TYR A 172 -1.36 5.02 -3.10
N PHE A 173 -1.13 6.26 -3.53
CA PHE A 173 -1.98 7.39 -3.20
C PHE A 173 -3.26 7.39 -4.05
N ASP A 174 -3.20 6.99 -5.33
CA ASP A 174 -4.40 6.80 -6.17
C ASP A 174 -5.10 5.47 -5.84
N THR A 175 -5.58 5.35 -4.60
CA THR A 175 -6.28 4.20 -4.06
C THR A 175 -7.45 4.62 -3.17
N ARG A 176 -8.35 3.67 -2.93
CA ARG A 176 -9.54 3.82 -2.10
C ARG A 176 -9.56 2.80 -0.97
N VAL A 177 -10.33 3.09 0.06
CA VAL A 177 -10.57 2.18 1.18
C VAL A 177 -12.06 1.99 1.35
N VAL A 178 -12.52 0.75 1.35
CA VAL A 178 -13.87 0.39 1.80
C VAL A 178 -13.80 0.02 3.27
N PHE A 179 -14.79 0.42 4.04
CA PHE A 179 -14.81 0.20 5.48
C PHE A 179 -16.25 0.13 5.99
N VAL A 180 -16.42 -0.41 7.19
CA VAL A 180 -17.70 -0.38 7.90
C VAL A 180 -17.79 0.93 8.68
N SER A 181 -18.73 1.78 8.27
CA SER A 181 -19.06 3.05 8.91
C SER A 181 -20.08 2.81 10.02
N GLU A 182 -19.80 3.35 11.21
CA GLU A 182 -20.46 3.01 12.47
C GLU A 182 -20.99 4.25 13.18
N SER A 183 -22.30 4.24 13.51
CA SER A 183 -22.97 5.37 14.17
C SER A 183 -23.95 4.94 15.27
N GLY A 184 -24.40 5.88 16.10
CA GLY A 184 -25.28 5.62 17.24
C GLY A 184 -24.57 5.20 18.54
N PRO A 185 -25.30 4.76 19.57
CA PRO A 185 -24.72 4.23 20.81
C PRO A 185 -24.31 2.75 20.66
N LYS A 186 -23.49 2.24 21.59
CA LYS A 186 -23.02 0.84 21.58
C LYS A 186 -24.15 -0.19 21.58
N THR A 187 -25.28 0.12 22.23
CA THR A 187 -26.45 -0.76 22.35
C THR A 187 -27.37 -0.74 21.13
N ALA A 188 -27.19 0.20 20.20
CA ALA A 188 -27.99 0.35 18.98
C ALA A 188 -27.10 0.82 17.82
N ARG A 189 -25.98 0.13 17.65
CA ARG A 189 -24.95 0.46 16.66
C ARG A 189 -25.50 0.25 15.25
N LYS A 190 -25.54 1.31 14.45
CA LYS A 190 -25.82 1.22 13.02
C LYS A 190 -24.53 1.02 12.25
N ARG A 191 -24.55 0.11 11.29
CA ARG A 191 -23.40 -0.25 10.45
C ARG A 191 -23.80 -0.13 9.00
N GLN A 192 -22.90 0.37 8.16
CA GLN A 192 -23.09 0.41 6.71
C GLN A 192 -21.75 0.38 6.00
N LEU A 193 -21.75 -0.06 4.75
CA LEU A 193 -20.57 -0.01 3.92
C LEU A 193 -20.33 1.43 3.45
N SER A 194 -19.08 1.87 3.50
CA SER A 194 -18.66 3.17 2.97
C SER A 194 -17.33 3.02 2.24
N ILE A 195 -17.04 3.98 1.37
CA ILE A 195 -15.77 4.08 0.65
C ILE A 195 -15.24 5.51 0.72
N MET A 196 -13.92 5.64 0.74
CA MET A 196 -13.20 6.90 0.76
C MET A 196 -11.90 6.78 -0.06
N ASP A 197 -11.29 7.90 -0.38
CA ASP A 197 -9.88 7.92 -0.79
C ASP A 197 -9.01 7.48 0.40
N GLN A 198 -7.83 6.93 0.14
CA GLN A 198 -6.98 6.36 1.21
C GLN A 198 -6.65 7.32 2.36
N ASP A 199 -6.77 8.63 2.13
CA ASP A 199 -6.49 9.67 3.09
C ASP A 199 -7.72 10.24 3.84
N GLY A 200 -8.89 9.60 3.70
CA GLY A 200 -10.11 9.95 4.44
C GLY A 200 -11.01 10.98 3.75
N PHE A 201 -10.68 11.40 2.52
CA PHE A 201 -11.52 12.30 1.73
C PHE A 201 -12.51 11.55 0.86
N ASN A 202 -13.47 12.28 0.28
CA ASN A 202 -14.48 11.74 -0.65
C ASN A 202 -15.29 10.56 -0.09
N VAL A 203 -15.58 10.60 1.22
CA VAL A 203 -16.37 9.57 1.89
C VAL A 203 -17.78 9.52 1.30
N ARG A 204 -18.21 8.33 0.85
CA ARG A 204 -19.58 8.06 0.41
C ARG A 204 -20.07 6.72 0.94
N ASN A 205 -21.36 6.65 1.26
CA ASN A 205 -22.00 5.42 1.71
C ASN A 205 -22.36 4.55 0.49
N LEU A 206 -22.09 3.26 0.59
CA LEU A 206 -22.37 2.26 -0.45
C LEU A 206 -23.63 1.44 -0.14
N THR A 207 -24.02 1.34 1.13
CA THR A 207 -25.24 0.67 1.58
C THR A 207 -26.01 1.55 2.57
N ASN A 208 -27.21 1.11 2.95
CA ASN A 208 -28.03 1.81 3.93
C ASN A 208 -27.66 1.39 5.36
N SER A 209 -27.92 2.26 6.34
CA SER A 209 -27.60 2.05 7.76
C SER A 209 -28.37 0.94 8.49
N ASN A 210 -29.35 0.32 7.83
CA ASN A 210 -30.12 -0.81 8.37
C ASN A 210 -29.51 -2.17 7.99
N ASP A 211 -28.59 -2.17 7.01
CA ASP A 211 -27.92 -3.38 6.56
C ASP A 211 -26.75 -3.59 7.52
N ILE A 212 -26.85 -4.53 8.47
CA ILE A 212 -25.68 -4.89 9.29
C ILE A 212 -24.65 -5.48 8.33
N VAL A 213 -23.66 -4.67 7.94
CA VAL A 213 -22.58 -5.05 7.01
C VAL A 213 -21.31 -5.35 7.79
N LEU A 214 -20.66 -6.46 7.44
CA LEU A 214 -19.37 -6.87 8.02
C LEU A 214 -18.33 -7.19 6.94
N THR A 215 -17.08 -6.91 7.30
CA THR A 215 -15.85 -7.39 6.63
C THR A 215 -15.84 -7.25 5.10
N PRO A 216 -15.88 -6.04 4.53
CA PRO A 216 -15.82 -5.88 3.08
C PRO A 216 -14.45 -6.26 2.50
N ARG A 217 -14.40 -6.74 1.26
CA ARG A 217 -13.15 -7.08 0.55
C ARG A 217 -13.22 -6.64 -0.91
N PHE A 218 -12.21 -5.92 -1.37
CA PHE A 218 -12.06 -5.55 -2.77
C PHE A 218 -11.77 -6.78 -3.64
N SER A 219 -12.33 -6.77 -4.85
CA SER A 219 -11.81 -7.59 -5.93
C SER A 219 -10.44 -7.05 -6.38
N PRO A 220 -9.46 -7.92 -6.65
CA PRO A 220 -8.11 -7.50 -7.06
C PRO A 220 -8.07 -6.95 -8.49
N ASN A 221 -9.07 -7.26 -9.33
CA ASN A 221 -9.05 -6.97 -10.77
C ASN A 221 -10.31 -6.28 -11.29
N ARG A 222 -11.27 -5.98 -10.41
CA ARG A 222 -12.53 -5.31 -10.77
C ARG A 222 -12.84 -4.27 -9.71
N GLN A 223 -13.57 -3.22 -10.10
CA GLN A 223 -14.12 -2.24 -9.19
C GLN A 223 -15.35 -2.81 -8.46
N GLU A 224 -15.14 -3.90 -7.75
CA GLU A 224 -16.16 -4.69 -7.05
C GLU A 224 -15.74 -4.94 -5.60
N VAL A 225 -16.74 -5.07 -4.72
CA VAL A 225 -16.54 -5.38 -3.30
C VAL A 225 -17.45 -6.52 -2.91
N THR A 226 -16.89 -7.54 -2.26
CA THR A 226 -17.71 -8.54 -1.55
C THR A 226 -17.88 -8.14 -0.09
N TYR A 227 -19.08 -8.36 0.44
CA TYR A 227 -19.40 -8.07 1.84
C TYR A 227 -20.51 -8.99 2.35
N MET A 228 -20.55 -9.20 3.65
CA MET A 228 -21.64 -9.91 4.32
C MET A 228 -22.69 -8.91 4.79
N SER A 229 -23.97 -9.21 4.57
CA SER A 229 -25.11 -8.44 5.09
C SER A 229 -26.11 -9.35 5.80
N PHE A 230 -26.71 -8.87 6.89
CA PHE A 230 -27.82 -9.52 7.60
C PHE A 230 -29.19 -8.94 7.23
N GLU A 231 -29.30 -8.32 6.05
CA GLU A 231 -30.58 -7.89 5.50
C GLU A 231 -31.57 -9.07 5.47
N GLY A 232 -32.75 -8.89 6.07
CA GLY A 232 -33.77 -9.94 6.15
C GLY A 232 -33.49 -11.06 7.18
N GLN A 233 -32.65 -10.81 8.20
CA GLN A 233 -32.34 -11.74 9.30
C GLN A 233 -31.58 -13.03 8.90
N GLN A 234 -31.11 -13.15 7.66
CA GLN A 234 -30.26 -14.24 7.22
C GLN A 234 -28.96 -13.67 6.63
N PRO A 235 -27.77 -14.12 7.08
CA PRO A 235 -26.52 -13.65 6.52
C PRO A 235 -26.38 -14.09 5.07
N ARG A 236 -26.14 -13.13 4.17
CA ARG A 236 -25.86 -13.38 2.76
C ARG A 236 -24.59 -12.66 2.35
N VAL A 237 -23.86 -13.26 1.41
CA VAL A 237 -22.73 -12.62 0.77
C VAL A 237 -23.21 -11.93 -0.49
N TYR A 238 -22.86 -10.66 -0.60
CA TYR A 238 -23.14 -9.84 -1.76
C TYR A 238 -21.85 -9.51 -2.50
N LEU A 239 -22.00 -9.27 -3.80
CA LEU A 239 -21.04 -8.63 -4.67
C LEU A 239 -21.63 -7.28 -5.08
N LEU A 240 -20.91 -6.19 -4.80
CA LEU A 240 -21.29 -4.83 -5.16
C LEU A 240 -20.36 -4.30 -6.25
N GLN A 241 -20.91 -3.89 -7.38
CA GLN A 241 -20.19 -3.11 -8.38
C GLN A 241 -20.15 -1.63 -7.96
N LEU A 242 -18.95 -1.06 -7.84
CA LEU A 242 -18.74 0.27 -7.26
C LEU A 242 -19.13 1.43 -8.18
N GLU A 243 -19.19 1.19 -9.48
CA GLU A 243 -19.56 2.19 -10.48
C GLU A 243 -21.09 2.29 -10.62
N THR A 244 -21.76 1.15 -10.76
CA THR A 244 -23.19 1.08 -11.02
C THR A 244 -24.04 0.97 -9.75
N GLY A 245 -23.44 0.59 -8.62
CA GLY A 245 -24.16 0.28 -7.38
C GLY A 245 -24.95 -1.04 -7.43
N GLN A 246 -24.79 -1.83 -8.50
CA GLN A 246 -25.50 -3.10 -8.66
C GLN A 246 -25.03 -4.12 -7.63
N ARG A 247 -26.00 -4.83 -7.02
CA ARG A 247 -25.78 -5.83 -5.98
C ARG A 247 -26.23 -7.20 -6.47
N GLU A 248 -25.33 -8.17 -6.44
CA GLU A 248 -25.61 -9.56 -6.74
C GLU A 248 -25.43 -10.42 -5.48
N VAL A 249 -26.32 -11.37 -5.24
CA VAL A 249 -26.14 -12.37 -4.19
C VAL A 249 -25.16 -13.44 -4.70
N VAL A 250 -24.01 -13.56 -4.05
CA VAL A 250 -23.00 -14.59 -4.39
C VAL A 250 -23.49 -15.98 -3.96
N GLY A 251 -24.17 -16.04 -2.83
CA GLY A 251 -24.72 -17.26 -2.26
C GLY A 251 -25.20 -17.06 -0.83
N ASN A 252 -25.93 -18.05 -0.33
CA ASN A 252 -26.19 -18.23 1.09
C ASN A 252 -25.17 -19.22 1.65
N PHE A 253 -24.48 -18.83 2.72
CA PHE A 253 -23.44 -19.65 3.33
C PHE A 253 -23.74 -19.82 4.83
N PRO A 254 -24.60 -20.79 5.20
CA PRO A 254 -24.91 -21.06 6.59
C PRO A 254 -23.63 -21.33 7.40
N GLY A 255 -23.55 -20.74 8.59
CA GLY A 255 -22.39 -20.88 9.47
C GLY A 255 -21.15 -20.10 9.04
N MET A 256 -21.22 -19.22 8.05
CA MET A 256 -20.06 -18.41 7.65
C MET A 256 -19.55 -17.54 8.81
N THR A 257 -18.24 -17.61 9.07
CA THR A 257 -17.60 -16.91 10.19
C THR A 257 -16.93 -15.60 9.76
N PHE A 258 -16.58 -15.45 8.48
CA PHE A 258 -15.98 -14.23 7.91
C PHE A 258 -16.45 -14.02 6.46
N SER A 259 -16.50 -12.77 5.99
CA SER A 259 -16.72 -12.51 4.57
C SER A 259 -15.65 -13.18 3.70
N PRO A 260 -16.03 -13.68 2.52
CA PRO A 260 -15.08 -14.28 1.59
C PRO A 260 -14.02 -13.30 1.12
N ARG A 261 -12.86 -13.83 0.72
CA ARG A 261 -11.84 -13.09 -0.03
C ARG A 261 -11.74 -13.63 -1.44
N PHE A 262 -11.45 -12.76 -2.40
CA PHE A 262 -11.18 -13.18 -3.78
C PHE A 262 -9.84 -13.91 -3.89
N SER A 263 -9.76 -14.86 -4.83
CA SER A 263 -8.48 -15.27 -5.41
C SER A 263 -7.86 -14.10 -6.19
N PRO A 264 -6.52 -14.06 -6.37
CA PRO A 264 -5.85 -12.96 -7.07
C PRO A 264 -6.33 -12.75 -8.51
N ASP A 265 -6.80 -13.81 -9.18
CA ASP A 265 -7.39 -13.77 -10.52
C ASP A 265 -8.86 -13.33 -10.53
N GLY A 266 -9.48 -13.10 -9.37
CA GLY A 266 -10.89 -12.71 -9.21
C GLY A 266 -11.90 -13.79 -9.61
N GLN A 267 -11.49 -15.03 -9.90
CA GLN A 267 -12.40 -16.09 -10.38
C GLN A 267 -13.03 -16.90 -9.25
N LYS A 268 -12.41 -16.93 -8.08
CA LYS A 268 -12.85 -17.71 -6.93
C LYS A 268 -12.99 -16.83 -5.70
N VAL A 269 -13.77 -17.32 -4.75
CA VAL A 269 -13.80 -16.81 -3.38
C VAL A 269 -13.41 -17.88 -2.40
N ILE A 270 -12.58 -17.54 -1.42
CA ILE A 270 -12.21 -18.40 -0.29
C ILE A 270 -12.89 -17.92 0.98
N MET A 271 -13.40 -18.86 1.76
CA MET A 271 -14.24 -18.58 2.92
C MET A 271 -14.06 -19.62 4.02
N SER A 272 -14.58 -19.31 5.20
CA SER A 272 -14.65 -20.25 6.33
C SER A 272 -16.12 -20.48 6.70
N LEU A 273 -16.49 -21.75 6.83
CA LEU A 273 -17.85 -22.19 7.14
C LEU A 273 -17.82 -23.04 8.41
N GLN A 274 -18.65 -22.66 9.39
CA GLN A 274 -18.89 -23.39 10.62
C GLN A 274 -19.97 -24.45 10.41
N GLN A 275 -19.68 -25.69 10.78
CA GLN A 275 -20.59 -26.83 10.71
C GLN A 275 -20.39 -27.67 11.97
N ASP A 276 -21.45 -28.06 12.67
CA ASP A 276 -21.37 -29.00 13.82
C ASP A 276 -20.30 -28.68 14.88
N GLY A 277 -20.04 -27.40 15.13
CA GLY A 277 -19.09 -26.92 16.16
C GLY A 277 -17.62 -26.78 15.71
N ASN A 278 -17.26 -27.16 14.48
CA ASN A 278 -15.95 -26.85 13.87
C ASN A 278 -16.09 -25.82 12.74
N ALA A 279 -14.97 -25.24 12.28
CA ALA A 279 -14.96 -24.37 11.10
C ALA A 279 -13.90 -24.84 10.11
N ASN A 280 -14.26 -24.88 8.83
CA ASN A 280 -13.37 -25.35 7.78
C ASN A 280 -13.29 -24.34 6.63
N ILE A 281 -12.19 -24.40 5.89
CA ILE A 281 -11.94 -23.50 4.76
C ILE A 281 -12.47 -24.14 3.48
N TYR A 282 -13.16 -23.33 2.68
CA TYR A 282 -13.72 -23.69 1.39
C TYR A 282 -13.34 -22.65 0.36
N THR A 283 -13.20 -23.09 -0.89
CA THR A 283 -13.15 -22.21 -2.07
C THR A 283 -14.40 -22.44 -2.92
N MET A 284 -14.90 -21.38 -3.55
CA MET A 284 -16.00 -21.46 -4.52
C MET A 284 -15.62 -20.76 -5.81
N ASP A 285 -15.82 -21.42 -6.95
CA ASP A 285 -15.74 -20.81 -8.27
C ASP A 285 -16.97 -19.90 -8.50
N LEU A 286 -16.73 -18.63 -8.86
CA LEU A 286 -17.81 -17.66 -9.00
C LEU A 286 -18.70 -17.90 -10.22
N ARG A 287 -18.18 -18.57 -11.26
CA ARG A 287 -18.92 -18.85 -12.50
C ARG A 287 -19.76 -20.11 -12.38
N SER A 288 -19.16 -21.22 -11.95
CA SER A 288 -19.85 -22.51 -11.82
C SER A 288 -20.57 -22.70 -10.49
N ARG A 289 -20.26 -21.87 -9.49
CA ARG A 289 -20.71 -22.02 -8.08
C ARG A 289 -20.24 -23.33 -7.43
N THR A 290 -19.27 -24.02 -8.04
CA THR A 290 -18.69 -25.24 -7.48
C THR A 290 -17.88 -24.90 -6.25
N THR A 291 -18.17 -25.59 -5.14
CA THR A 291 -17.47 -25.42 -3.86
C THR A 291 -16.54 -26.60 -3.60
N THR A 292 -15.32 -26.32 -3.14
CA THR A 292 -14.31 -27.31 -2.77
C THR A 292 -13.84 -27.05 -1.34
N ARG A 293 -13.83 -28.10 -0.51
CA ARG A 293 -13.34 -28.04 0.86
C ARG A 293 -11.81 -28.18 0.88
N LEU A 294 -11.11 -27.26 1.54
CA LEU A 294 -9.64 -27.22 1.62
C LEU A 294 -9.11 -27.75 2.96
N THR A 295 -9.86 -27.61 4.04
CA THR A 295 -9.53 -28.21 5.34
C THR A 295 -10.62 -29.13 5.82
N ASN A 296 -10.23 -30.22 6.49
CA ASN A 296 -11.14 -31.19 7.06
C ASN A 296 -10.63 -31.63 8.43
N THR A 297 -10.69 -30.72 9.40
CA THR A 297 -10.20 -30.97 10.76
C THR A 297 -11.31 -30.75 11.79
N SER A 298 -11.09 -31.17 13.03
CA SER A 298 -11.98 -30.87 14.16
C SER A 298 -11.74 -29.48 14.75
N ALA A 299 -10.81 -28.71 14.19
CA ALA A 299 -10.41 -27.39 14.65
C ALA A 299 -11.29 -26.29 14.06
N ILE A 300 -11.07 -25.06 14.50
CA ILE A 300 -11.64 -23.84 13.93
C ILE A 300 -10.61 -23.27 12.94
N ASP A 301 -10.78 -23.57 11.66
CA ASP A 301 -9.97 -23.02 10.56
C ASP A 301 -10.70 -21.81 9.93
N THR A 302 -10.13 -20.60 10.04
CA THR A 302 -10.80 -19.35 9.61
C THR A 302 -9.87 -18.31 8.98
N ALA A 303 -10.45 -17.16 8.59
CA ALA A 303 -9.78 -15.99 8.03
C ALA A 303 -8.74 -16.29 6.91
N PRO A 304 -9.10 -17.09 5.88
CA PRO A 304 -8.16 -17.43 4.82
C PRO A 304 -7.76 -16.21 3.97
N SER A 305 -6.51 -16.17 3.51
CA SER A 305 -5.95 -15.16 2.61
C SER A 305 -5.00 -15.81 1.61
N TYR A 306 -5.25 -15.62 0.31
CA TYR A 306 -4.34 -16.06 -0.74
C TYR A 306 -3.03 -15.28 -0.73
N SER A 307 -1.95 -15.95 -1.15
CA SER A 307 -0.74 -15.30 -1.66
C SER A 307 -1.03 -14.58 -2.98
N PRO A 308 -0.27 -13.53 -3.35
CA PRO A 308 -0.55 -12.76 -4.57
C PRO A 308 -0.40 -13.56 -5.87
N ASP A 309 0.41 -14.62 -5.86
CA ASP A 309 0.55 -15.57 -6.97
C ASP A 309 -0.56 -16.65 -7.01
N GLY A 310 -1.45 -16.67 -6.02
CA GLY A 310 -2.55 -17.63 -5.90
C GLY A 310 -2.13 -19.06 -5.55
N GLN A 311 -0.86 -19.32 -5.27
CA GLN A 311 -0.35 -20.68 -5.03
C GLN A 311 -0.52 -21.16 -3.60
N ARG A 312 -0.61 -20.23 -2.64
CA ARG A 312 -0.67 -20.52 -1.21
C ARG A 312 -1.81 -19.76 -0.54
N VAL A 313 -2.19 -20.25 0.65
CA VAL A 313 -3.20 -19.64 1.52
C VAL A 313 -2.64 -19.58 2.93
N ALA A 314 -2.66 -18.40 3.54
CA ALA A 314 -2.49 -18.22 4.97
C ALA A 314 -3.86 -18.26 5.65
N PHE A 315 -3.95 -18.90 6.81
CA PHE A 315 -5.20 -19.02 7.55
C PHE A 315 -4.96 -19.17 9.04
N GLU A 316 -5.99 -18.93 9.84
CA GLU A 316 -5.99 -19.12 11.28
C GLU A 316 -6.48 -20.53 11.61
N SER A 317 -5.84 -21.21 12.56
CA SER A 317 -6.29 -22.49 13.11
C SER A 317 -5.98 -22.61 14.59
N ASP A 318 -6.91 -23.17 15.37
CA ASP A 318 -6.73 -23.50 16.78
C ASP A 318 -6.34 -24.96 17.04
N ARG A 319 -6.04 -25.73 16.00
CA ARG A 319 -5.71 -27.18 16.10
C ARG A 319 -4.55 -27.52 17.04
N GLY A 320 -3.70 -26.55 17.36
CA GLY A 320 -2.60 -26.66 18.32
C GLY A 320 -2.96 -26.25 19.76
N GLY A 321 -4.25 -26.07 20.08
CA GLY A 321 -4.77 -25.70 21.40
C GLY A 321 -5.02 -24.20 21.60
N ARG A 322 -4.45 -23.33 20.75
CA ARG A 322 -4.73 -21.88 20.70
C ARG A 322 -4.66 -21.41 19.25
N GLN A 323 -5.29 -20.27 18.93
CA GLN A 323 -5.27 -19.69 17.58
C GLN A 323 -3.85 -19.38 17.13
N GLN A 324 -3.48 -19.90 15.96
CA GLN A 324 -2.18 -19.73 15.33
C GLN A 324 -2.36 -19.58 13.82
N ILE A 325 -1.34 -19.05 13.15
CA ILE A 325 -1.33 -18.90 11.70
C ILE A 325 -0.67 -20.12 11.07
N TYR A 326 -1.34 -20.62 10.05
CA TYR A 326 -0.91 -21.72 9.20
C TYR A 326 -0.83 -21.25 7.75
N VAL A 327 -0.01 -21.92 6.96
CA VAL A 327 0.09 -21.75 5.51
C VAL A 327 -0.15 -23.11 4.86
N MET A 328 -0.83 -23.12 3.71
CA MET A 328 -1.07 -24.30 2.89
C MET A 328 -0.98 -23.97 1.40
N ASN A 329 -0.88 -24.99 0.55
CA ASN A 329 -1.08 -24.84 -0.88
C ASN A 329 -2.56 -24.47 -1.18
N ALA A 330 -2.81 -23.80 -2.29
CA ALA A 330 -4.16 -23.38 -2.67
C ALA A 330 -5.15 -24.54 -2.91
N ASP A 331 -4.65 -25.77 -3.08
CA ASP A 331 -5.43 -27.00 -3.15
C ASP A 331 -5.75 -27.63 -1.77
N GLY A 332 -5.27 -27.02 -0.68
CA GLY A 332 -5.46 -27.48 0.70
C GLY A 332 -4.36 -28.40 1.23
N SER A 333 -3.40 -28.82 0.40
CA SER A 333 -2.27 -29.68 0.80
C SER A 333 -1.17 -28.90 1.53
N GLY A 334 -0.25 -29.60 2.21
CA GLY A 334 0.95 -28.98 2.79
C GLY A 334 0.68 -28.01 3.94
N GLN A 335 -0.37 -28.23 4.74
CA GLN A 335 -0.73 -27.36 5.86
C GLN A 335 0.36 -27.37 6.94
N GLN A 336 0.97 -26.21 7.18
CA GLN A 336 2.05 -26.04 8.15
C GLN A 336 1.82 -24.83 9.04
N ARG A 337 2.15 -24.94 10.32
CA ARG A 337 2.11 -23.82 11.27
C ARG A 337 3.30 -22.90 11.01
N VAL A 338 3.07 -21.58 11.02
CA VAL A 338 4.13 -20.58 10.82
C VAL A 338 4.29 -19.63 12.01
N SER A 339 3.27 -19.41 12.85
CA SER A 339 3.44 -18.60 14.07
C SER A 339 3.82 -19.47 15.27
N PHE A 340 4.87 -19.09 16.00
CA PHE A 340 5.36 -19.88 17.16
C PHE A 340 5.52 -19.07 18.45
N GLY A 341 5.38 -17.74 18.40
CA GLY A 341 5.50 -16.90 19.58
C GLY A 341 4.32 -17.03 20.57
N ASP A 342 4.42 -16.26 21.65
CA ASP A 342 3.44 -16.27 22.73
C ASP A 342 2.16 -15.51 22.38
N GLY A 343 1.01 -16.10 22.71
CA GLY A 343 -0.31 -15.52 22.47
C GLY A 343 -1.08 -16.19 21.33
N SER A 344 -2.22 -15.59 21.01
CA SER A 344 -3.11 -16.01 19.92
C SER A 344 -2.85 -15.15 18.68
N TYR A 345 -2.80 -15.77 17.51
CA TYR A 345 -2.59 -15.08 16.23
C TYR A 345 -3.81 -15.27 15.35
N SER A 346 -4.36 -14.19 14.81
CA SER A 346 -5.60 -14.17 14.07
C SER A 346 -5.54 -13.24 12.86
N THR A 347 -6.54 -13.35 11.97
CA THR A 347 -6.74 -12.47 10.80
C THR A 347 -5.51 -12.31 9.89
N PRO A 348 -4.85 -13.39 9.43
CA PRO A 348 -3.69 -13.28 8.57
C PRO A 348 -4.04 -12.63 7.22
N VAL A 349 -3.17 -11.76 6.72
CA VAL A 349 -3.29 -11.12 5.40
C VAL A 349 -1.95 -11.15 4.69
N TRP A 350 -1.91 -11.84 3.55
CA TRP A 350 -0.71 -11.91 2.72
C TRP A 350 -0.40 -10.55 2.09
N SER A 351 0.87 -10.16 2.11
CA SER A 351 1.37 -8.96 1.45
C SER A 351 1.18 -9.06 -0.07
N PRO A 352 0.78 -7.98 -0.77
CA PRO A 352 0.78 -7.92 -2.23
C PRO A 352 2.16 -8.21 -2.86
N ARG A 353 3.25 -8.01 -2.11
CA ARG A 353 4.63 -8.37 -2.53
C ARG A 353 4.95 -9.87 -2.38
N GLY A 354 4.12 -10.61 -1.64
CA GLY A 354 4.27 -12.05 -1.42
C GLY A 354 5.29 -12.44 -0.36
N ASP A 355 6.02 -11.49 0.22
CA ASP A 355 7.14 -11.69 1.14
C ASP A 355 6.75 -11.77 2.63
N LEU A 356 5.65 -11.12 3.00
CA LEU A 356 5.17 -11.00 4.37
C LEU A 356 3.72 -11.45 4.56
N ILE A 357 3.38 -11.80 5.80
CA ILE A 357 2.02 -11.99 6.30
C ILE A 357 1.81 -11.01 7.45
N ALA A 358 0.82 -10.12 7.33
CA ALA A 358 0.34 -9.30 8.43
C ALA A 358 -0.66 -10.09 9.28
N PHE A 359 -0.75 -9.79 10.57
CA PHE A 359 -1.63 -10.48 11.50
C PHE A 359 -2.04 -9.60 12.68
N THR A 360 -3.12 -10.02 13.34
CA THR A 360 -3.49 -9.58 14.69
C THR A 360 -2.92 -10.56 15.70
N LYS A 361 -2.32 -10.06 16.78
CA LYS A 361 -1.80 -10.87 17.89
C LYS A 361 -2.41 -10.41 19.20
N GLN A 362 -2.99 -11.35 19.94
CA GLN A 362 -3.48 -11.14 21.30
C GLN A 362 -2.52 -11.77 22.30
N SER A 363 -1.90 -10.95 23.14
CA SER A 363 -1.01 -11.39 24.21
C SER A 363 -0.95 -10.35 25.34
N GLY A 364 -0.86 -10.79 26.59
CA GLY A 364 -0.77 -9.90 27.76
C GLY A 364 -1.92 -8.89 27.88
N GLY A 365 -3.14 -9.26 27.45
CA GLY A 365 -4.32 -8.38 27.46
C GLY A 365 -4.31 -7.26 26.42
N LYS A 366 -3.39 -7.30 25.45
CA LYS A 366 -3.29 -6.33 24.36
C LYS A 366 -3.53 -7.00 23.02
N PHE A 367 -4.03 -6.22 22.07
CA PHE A 367 -4.13 -6.60 20.67
C PHE A 367 -3.11 -5.80 19.87
N SER A 368 -2.40 -6.48 18.98
CA SER A 368 -1.28 -5.92 18.23
C SER A 368 -1.41 -6.22 16.75
N ILE A 369 -0.96 -5.29 15.89
CA ILE A 369 -0.74 -5.55 14.47
C ILE A 369 0.73 -5.89 14.29
N GLY A 370 1.01 -7.04 13.69
CA GLY A 370 2.36 -7.51 13.42
C GLY A 370 2.51 -8.02 12.00
N VAL A 371 3.76 -8.27 11.62
CA VAL A 371 4.12 -8.91 10.36
C VAL A 371 5.20 -9.97 10.60
N MET A 372 5.23 -11.00 9.75
CA MET A 372 6.27 -12.02 9.72
C MET A 372 6.50 -12.46 8.28
N LYS A 373 7.64 -13.12 8.00
CA LYS A 373 7.86 -13.76 6.69
C LYS A 373 6.90 -14.93 6.49
N THR A 374 6.75 -15.38 5.25
CA THR A 374 5.83 -16.48 4.90
C THR A 374 6.18 -17.83 5.51
N ASP A 375 7.41 -18.00 6.03
CA ASP A 375 7.85 -19.16 6.80
C ASP A 375 7.72 -18.98 8.33
N GLY A 376 7.22 -17.81 8.78
CA GLY A 376 7.07 -17.46 10.19
C GLY A 376 8.26 -16.74 10.81
N SER A 377 9.42 -16.69 10.13
CA SER A 377 10.61 -16.02 10.65
C SER A 377 10.47 -14.49 10.60
N GLY A 378 11.28 -13.79 11.40
CA GLY A 378 11.29 -12.33 11.42
C GLY A 378 10.00 -11.68 11.91
N GLU A 379 9.28 -12.34 12.82
CA GLU A 379 8.11 -11.76 13.49
C GLU A 379 8.46 -10.41 14.12
N ARG A 380 7.63 -9.40 13.87
CA ARG A 380 7.72 -8.09 14.50
C ARG A 380 6.35 -7.45 14.69
N ILE A 381 6.21 -6.76 15.81
CA ILE A 381 5.02 -6.00 16.15
C ILE A 381 5.21 -4.55 15.67
N LEU A 382 4.24 -4.05 14.91
CA LEU A 382 4.24 -2.68 14.41
C LEU A 382 3.54 -1.74 15.38
N THR A 383 2.43 -2.20 15.98
CA THR A 383 1.68 -1.40 16.94
C THR A 383 0.89 -2.29 17.91
N SER A 384 0.66 -1.79 19.12
CA SER A 384 -0.11 -2.47 20.17
C SER A 384 -1.10 -1.51 20.83
N GLY A 385 -2.26 -2.03 21.23
CA GLY A 385 -3.30 -1.25 21.87
C GLY A 385 -4.27 -2.10 22.66
N PHE A 386 -5.34 -1.46 23.15
CA PHE A 386 -6.43 -2.17 23.83
C PHE A 386 -7.14 -3.13 22.87
N HIS A 387 -7.45 -2.66 21.66
CA HIS A 387 -8.08 -3.47 20.61
C HIS A 387 -7.64 -2.91 19.24
N ASN A 388 -6.63 -3.54 18.62
CA ASN A 388 -6.19 -3.29 17.26
C ASN A 388 -6.47 -4.54 16.43
N GLU A 389 -7.16 -4.44 15.30
CA GLU A 389 -7.54 -5.62 14.51
C GLU A 389 -7.83 -5.26 13.03
N GLY A 390 -7.98 -6.28 12.20
CA GLY A 390 -8.39 -6.16 10.80
C GLY A 390 -7.36 -5.47 9.90
N PRO A 391 -6.08 -5.92 9.89
CA PRO A 391 -5.08 -5.32 9.02
C PRO A 391 -5.41 -5.54 7.54
N THR A 392 -5.14 -4.54 6.69
CA THR A 392 -5.23 -4.60 5.23
C THR A 392 -4.05 -3.85 4.61
N TRP A 393 -3.48 -4.38 3.53
CA TRP A 393 -2.30 -3.80 2.87
C TRP A 393 -2.67 -2.78 1.82
N ALA A 394 -1.96 -1.65 1.79
CA ALA A 394 -1.84 -0.85 0.58
C ALA A 394 -1.25 -1.70 -0.57
N PRO A 395 -1.61 -1.43 -1.83
CA PRO A 395 -1.24 -2.30 -2.96
C PRO A 395 0.27 -2.41 -3.19
N ASN A 396 1.04 -1.42 -2.75
CA ASN A 396 2.49 -1.48 -2.81
C ASN A 396 3.12 -2.33 -1.70
N GLY A 397 2.35 -2.86 -0.74
CA GLY A 397 2.84 -3.70 0.37
C GLY A 397 3.70 -2.99 1.42
N ARG A 398 3.73 -1.65 1.48
CA ARG A 398 4.53 -0.90 2.49
C ARG A 398 3.74 -0.34 3.66
N VAL A 399 2.43 -0.20 3.50
CA VAL A 399 1.55 0.42 4.49
C VAL A 399 0.42 -0.54 4.81
N LEU A 400 0.08 -0.62 6.08
CA LEU A 400 -1.09 -1.33 6.59
C LEU A 400 -2.12 -0.32 7.09
N MET A 401 -3.39 -0.59 6.85
CA MET A 401 -4.50 0.05 7.57
C MET A 401 -5.17 -0.98 8.47
N PHE A 402 -5.66 -0.56 9.62
CA PHE A 402 -6.34 -1.39 10.61
C PHE A 402 -7.34 -0.52 11.37
N PHE A 403 -8.20 -1.13 12.18
CA PHE A 403 -9.04 -0.39 13.10
C PHE A 403 -8.55 -0.52 14.54
N ARG A 404 -8.74 0.54 15.32
CA ARG A 404 -8.44 0.59 16.75
C ARG A 404 -9.66 1.04 17.52
N GLN A 405 -9.97 0.34 18.61
CA GLN A 405 -10.94 0.77 19.60
C GLN A 405 -10.26 0.88 20.96
N ASN A 406 -10.10 2.10 21.47
CA ASN A 406 -9.52 2.33 22.79
C ASN A 406 -10.52 1.94 23.89
N ALA A 407 -9.99 1.57 25.07
CA ALA A 407 -10.81 1.32 26.25
C ALA A 407 -11.69 2.55 26.56
N GLY A 408 -12.97 2.33 26.81
CA GLY A 408 -13.93 3.41 27.08
C GLY A 408 -14.34 4.26 25.85
N ALA A 409 -13.72 4.08 24.68
CA ALA A 409 -14.08 4.84 23.48
C ALA A 409 -15.52 4.54 23.01
N GLY A 410 -16.12 5.52 22.32
CA GLY A 410 -17.48 5.41 21.76
C GLY A 410 -17.60 4.38 20.64
N GLY A 411 -16.53 4.15 19.87
CA GLY A 411 -16.44 3.20 18.76
C GLY A 411 -15.02 3.18 18.15
N PRO A 412 -14.80 2.34 17.13
CA PRO A 412 -13.50 2.19 16.49
C PRO A 412 -13.16 3.34 15.54
N GLN A 413 -11.87 3.49 15.25
CA GLN A 413 -11.34 4.44 14.26
C GLN A 413 -10.28 3.74 13.40
N LEU A 414 -10.07 4.23 12.19
CA LEU A 414 -9.07 3.70 11.27
C LEU A 414 -7.70 4.34 11.50
N TYR A 415 -6.67 3.52 11.47
CA TYR A 415 -5.28 3.95 11.55
C TYR A 415 -4.49 3.30 10.41
N SER A 416 -3.52 4.02 9.87
CA SER A 416 -2.48 3.44 9.02
C SER A 416 -1.14 3.41 9.73
N ILE A 417 -0.29 2.48 9.35
CA ILE A 417 1.09 2.37 9.84
C ILE A 417 1.96 1.79 8.73
N ASP A 418 3.14 2.37 8.56
CA ASP A 418 4.11 1.86 7.59
C ASP A 418 4.88 0.66 8.15
N LEU A 419 5.57 -0.05 7.27
CA LEU A 419 6.36 -1.22 7.66
C LEU A 419 7.48 -0.90 8.65
N THR A 420 7.99 0.33 8.80
CA THR A 420 8.99 0.62 9.84
C THR A 420 8.39 0.62 11.25
N GLY A 421 7.07 0.83 11.37
CA GLY A 421 6.37 0.92 12.64
C GLY A 421 6.40 2.31 13.30
N TYR A 422 6.93 3.33 12.63
CA TYR A 422 7.10 4.68 13.21
C TYR A 422 6.12 5.72 12.66
N ASN A 423 5.58 5.55 11.46
CA ASN A 423 4.66 6.49 10.84
C ASN A 423 3.21 6.02 11.00
N GLU A 424 2.75 5.91 12.25
CA GLU A 424 1.35 5.64 12.55
C GLU A 424 0.50 6.92 12.38
N GLN A 425 -0.61 6.83 11.66
CA GLN A 425 -1.49 7.96 11.36
C GLN A 425 -2.95 7.61 11.64
N LEU A 426 -3.69 8.52 12.28
CA LEU A 426 -5.15 8.43 12.37
C LEU A 426 -5.77 8.84 11.04
N ILE A 427 -6.63 8.00 10.47
CA ILE A 427 -7.42 8.32 9.28
C ILE A 427 -8.75 8.93 9.73
N LYS A 428 -8.99 10.18 9.35
CA LYS A 428 -10.18 10.90 9.77
C LYS A 428 -11.40 10.43 8.96
N THR A 429 -12.43 10.00 9.68
CA THR A 429 -13.72 9.60 9.13
C THR A 429 -14.86 10.40 9.79
N PRO A 430 -15.99 10.65 9.10
CA PRO A 430 -17.13 11.39 9.68
C PRO A 430 -17.79 10.69 10.87
N THR A 431 -17.70 9.36 10.93
CA THR A 431 -18.24 8.54 12.03
C THR A 431 -17.19 7.51 12.48
N PHE A 432 -17.54 6.61 13.40
CA PHE A 432 -16.66 5.49 13.73
C PHE A 432 -16.45 4.61 12.51
N ALA A 433 -15.31 3.92 12.46
CA ALA A 433 -14.93 3.15 11.29
C ALA A 433 -14.14 1.89 11.67
N SER A 434 -14.56 0.76 11.13
CA SER A 434 -13.95 -0.56 11.33
C SER A 434 -13.76 -1.32 10.02
N ASP A 435 -13.08 -2.47 10.12
CA ASP A 435 -12.96 -3.45 9.03
C ASP A 435 -12.52 -2.88 7.67
N PRO A 436 -11.40 -2.15 7.60
CA PRO A 436 -10.94 -1.58 6.35
C PRO A 436 -10.53 -2.69 5.35
N ALA A 437 -10.75 -2.44 4.07
CA ALA A 437 -10.09 -3.13 2.98
C ALA A 437 -9.56 -2.10 1.99
N TRP A 438 -8.25 -2.15 1.73
CA TRP A 438 -7.57 -1.27 0.78
C TRP A 438 -7.77 -1.77 -0.65
N SER A 439 -8.01 -0.86 -1.59
CA SER A 439 -8.13 -1.20 -3.00
C SER A 439 -6.78 -1.44 -3.67
N PRO A 440 -6.76 -2.14 -4.82
CA PRO A 440 -5.72 -1.96 -5.83
C PRO A 440 -5.58 -0.50 -6.27
N LEU A 441 -4.53 -0.19 -7.04
CA LEU A 441 -4.45 1.09 -7.77
C LEU A 441 -5.66 1.24 -8.70
N LEU A 442 -6.12 2.47 -8.87
CA LEU A 442 -7.22 2.76 -9.79
C LEU A 442 -6.71 2.84 -11.23
N ASP A 443 -7.47 2.28 -12.17
CA ASP A 443 -7.17 2.31 -13.61
C ASP A 443 -7.48 3.67 -14.26
#